data_AF-A0A349GX21-F1
#
_entry.id   AF-A0A349GX21-F1
#
_cell.length_a   1.000
_cell.length_b   1.000
_cell.length_c   1.000
_cell.angle_alpha   90.00
_cell.angle_beta   90.00
_cell.angle_gamma   90.00
#
_symmetry.space_group_name_H-M   'P 1'
#
loop_
_entity.id
_entity.type
_entity.pdbx_description
1 polymer ?
#
loop_
_entity_poly.entity_id
_entity_poly.type
_entity_poly.pdbx_seq_one_letter_code
_entity_poly.pdbx_strand_id
1 'polypeptide(L)'
;MQRLRCPYCKHCFAPDKIEGLCPSCAKAFIVPGRLRKTTFRERQRMREKLNANADRERRSLLAIDSRFGRNPRILGGFLLALIVLGALLVGRANRITPAERQRFSREDKTRRELQAMQSALELFRTDTGRYPDASEGLRALVLNPGVDGWNGHYVNLVKPDPWRTPYLYTTSTTPPGLRSCGPDLKPFTDDDILP
;
A
#
# COMPACT_ATOMS: atom_id res chain seq x y z
N MET A 1 1.99 53.11 49.29
CA MET A 1 1.20 51.88 49.04
C MET A 1 0.89 51.81 47.55
N GLN A 2 1.39 50.80 46.82
CA GLN A 2 1.17 50.68 45.37
C GLN A 2 -0.27 50.18 45.09
N ARG A 3 -1.11 50.99 44.42
CA ARG A 3 -2.44 50.60 43.95
C ARG A 3 -2.33 50.00 42.55
N LEU A 4 -3.05 48.91 42.30
CA LEU A 4 -3.11 48.29 40.97
C LEU A 4 -4.28 48.88 40.18
N ARG A 5 -4.07 49.17 38.90
CA ARG A 5 -5.11 49.63 37.97
C ARG A 5 -5.43 48.51 36.98
N CYS A 6 -6.70 48.12 36.90
CA CYS A 6 -7.15 47.13 35.93
C CYS A 6 -7.01 47.67 34.49
N PRO A 7 -6.42 46.92 33.54
CA PRO A 7 -6.32 47.35 32.13
C PRO A 7 -7.67 47.49 31.44
N TYR A 8 -8.67 46.71 31.87
CA TYR A 8 -9.96 46.62 31.20
C TYR A 8 -10.96 47.69 31.68
N CYS A 9 -11.20 47.76 33.00
CA CYS A 9 -12.20 48.68 33.56
C CYS A 9 -11.60 49.96 34.16
N LYS A 10 -10.26 50.11 34.15
CA LYS A 10 -9.52 51.23 34.75
C LYS A 10 -9.76 51.45 36.25
N HIS A 11 -10.47 50.54 36.92
CA HIS A 11 -10.70 50.59 38.37
C HIS A 11 -9.39 50.36 39.13
N CYS A 12 -9.15 51.17 40.17
CA CYS A 12 -7.95 51.12 41.00
C CYS A 12 -8.27 50.46 42.35
N PHE A 13 -7.58 49.38 42.70
CA PHE A 13 -7.81 48.63 43.94
C PHE A 13 -6.50 48.30 44.68
N ALA A 14 -6.62 47.93 45.97
CA ALA A 14 -5.48 47.55 46.80
C ALA A 14 -5.09 46.08 46.56
N PRO A 15 -3.80 45.72 46.56
CA PRO A 15 -3.30 44.38 46.24
C PRO A 15 -3.51 43.34 47.37
N ASP A 16 -4.52 43.52 48.21
CA ASP A 16 -4.80 42.74 49.42
C ASP A 16 -5.36 41.32 49.12
N LYS A 17 -6.18 41.18 48.06
CA LYS A 17 -6.71 39.89 47.58
C LYS A 17 -6.04 39.46 46.29
N ILE A 18 -5.01 38.61 46.40
CA ILE A 18 -4.14 38.18 45.31
C ILE A 18 -4.73 36.92 44.65
N GLU A 19 -5.87 37.04 43.98
CA GLU A 19 -6.41 35.94 43.15
C GLU A 19 -6.23 36.20 41.65
N GLY A 20 -5.59 37.30 41.25
CA GLY A 20 -5.36 37.64 39.84
C GLY A 20 -6.61 38.07 39.08
N LEU A 21 -7.73 38.30 39.78
CA LEU A 21 -8.99 38.82 39.23
C LEU A 21 -9.23 40.25 39.73
N CYS A 22 -9.83 41.10 38.89
CA CYS A 22 -10.28 42.42 39.30
C CYS A 22 -11.61 42.33 40.09
N PRO A 23 -11.74 42.95 41.27
CA PRO A 23 -12.96 42.86 42.09
C PRO A 23 -14.17 43.57 41.46
N SER A 24 -13.96 44.51 40.54
CA SER A 24 -15.04 45.26 39.89
C SER A 24 -15.57 44.59 38.62
N CYS A 25 -14.68 44.00 37.80
CA CYS A 25 -15.07 43.45 36.50
C CYS A 25 -14.86 41.94 36.36
N ALA A 26 -14.36 41.27 37.40
CA ALA A 26 -14.06 39.84 37.46
C ALA A 26 -13.11 39.30 36.37
N LYS A 27 -12.55 40.15 35.50
CA LYS A 27 -11.58 39.72 34.48
C LYS A 27 -10.24 39.37 35.13
N ALA A 28 -9.72 38.21 34.75
CA ALA A 28 -8.38 37.81 35.07
C ALA A 28 -7.37 38.68 34.31
N PHE A 29 -6.33 39.13 34.98
CA PHE A 29 -5.19 39.78 34.33
C PHE A 29 -3.92 39.41 35.07
N ILE A 30 -2.80 39.44 34.35
CA ILE A 30 -1.50 39.16 34.95
C ILE A 30 -1.16 40.33 35.87
N VAL A 31 -1.34 40.12 37.18
CA VAL A 31 -0.76 41.00 38.18
C VAL A 31 0.75 40.75 38.14
N PRO A 32 1.60 41.78 38.02
CA PRO A 32 3.03 41.65 38.24
C PRO A 32 3.27 41.35 39.73
N GLY A 33 2.97 40.11 40.12
CA GLY A 33 3.25 39.56 41.41
C GLY A 33 4.73 39.24 41.49
N ARG A 34 5.33 39.62 42.62
CA ARG A 34 6.71 39.33 42.98
C ARG A 34 6.92 37.82 42.85
N LEU A 35 7.50 37.36 41.73
CA LEU A 35 7.97 35.99 41.59
C LEU A 35 8.74 35.68 42.87
N ARG A 36 8.23 34.76 43.70
CA ARG A 36 8.95 34.31 44.89
C ARG A 36 10.26 33.76 44.33
N LYS A 37 11.33 34.55 44.45
CA LYS A 37 12.67 34.14 44.02
C LYS A 37 13.03 33.00 44.96
N THR A 38 12.68 31.77 44.56
CA THR A 38 13.14 30.58 45.25
C THR A 38 14.65 30.72 45.34
N THR A 39 15.14 30.65 46.56
CA THR A 39 16.56 30.87 46.80
C THR A 39 17.34 29.83 45.99
N PHE A 40 18.57 30.16 45.60
CA PHE A 40 19.40 29.22 44.84
C PHE A 40 19.49 27.85 45.54
N ARG A 41 19.53 27.84 46.89
CA ARG A 41 19.50 26.64 47.73
C ARG A 41 18.21 25.83 47.60
N GLU A 42 17.03 26.46 47.54
CA GLU A 42 15.77 25.75 47.34
C GLU A 42 15.69 25.11 45.95
N ARG A 43 16.18 25.81 44.91
CA ARG A 43 16.24 25.26 43.54
C ARG A 43 17.21 24.08 43.45
N GLN A 44 18.35 24.13 44.15
CA GLN A 44 19.30 23.02 44.20
C GLN A 44 18.69 21.79 44.87
N ARG A 45 18.06 21.94 46.04
CA ARG A 45 17.37 20.83 46.74
C ARG A 45 16.25 20.20 45.90
N MET A 46 15.51 21.02 45.16
CA MET A 46 14.45 20.52 44.27
C MET A 46 15.04 19.73 43.10
N ARG A 47 16.13 20.21 42.48
CA ARG A 47 16.85 19.47 41.42
C ARG A 47 17.42 18.16 41.92
N GLU A 48 18.04 18.15 43.10
CA GLU A 48 18.58 16.93 43.71
C GLU A 48 17.49 15.88 43.94
N LYS A 49 16.32 16.27 44.45
CA LYS A 49 15.17 15.35 44.61
C LYS A 49 14.66 14.81 43.27
N LEU A 50 14.63 15.65 42.23
CA LEU A 50 14.20 15.23 40.90
C LEU A 50 15.16 14.20 40.32
N ASN A 51 16.47 14.46 40.44
CA ASN A 51 17.50 13.55 39.98
C ASN A 51 17.44 12.22 40.76
N ALA A 52 17.26 12.26 42.08
CA ALA A 52 17.12 11.06 42.90
C ALA A 52 15.86 10.24 42.55
N ASN A 53 14.75 10.89 42.20
CA ASN A 53 13.55 10.20 41.73
C ASN A 53 13.75 9.59 40.34
N ALA A 54 14.37 10.32 39.41
CA ALA A 54 14.69 9.82 38.08
C ALA A 54 15.64 8.60 38.14
N ASP A 55 16.59 8.58 39.07
CA ASP A 55 17.49 7.44 39.28
C ASP A 55 16.76 6.21 39.82
N ARG A 56 15.77 6.38 40.70
CA ARG A 56 14.93 5.27 41.18
C ARG A 56 14.08 4.68 40.05
N GLU A 57 13.50 5.53 39.21
CA GLU A 57 12.67 5.12 38.08
C GLU A 57 13.48 4.47 36.96
N ARG A 58 14.71 4.96 36.69
CA ARG A 58 15.63 4.27 35.78
C ARG A 58 15.99 2.88 36.28
N ARG A 59 16.21 2.71 37.59
CA ARG A 59 16.50 1.39 38.18
C ARG A 59 15.31 0.43 38.08
N SER A 60 14.07 0.91 38.20
CA SER A 60 12.89 0.05 38.02
C SER A 60 12.66 -0.35 36.56
N LEU A 61 12.94 0.54 35.60
CA LEU A 61 12.86 0.22 34.17
C LEU A 61 13.96 -0.75 33.73
N LEU A 62 15.18 -0.60 34.26
CA LEU A 62 16.28 -1.54 34.01
C LEU A 62 16.13 -2.85 34.79
N ALA A 63 15.22 -2.90 35.77
CA ALA A 63 14.82 -4.12 36.47
C ALA A 63 13.76 -4.93 35.71
N ILE A 64 13.41 -4.55 34.46
CA ILE A 64 12.76 -5.47 33.52
C ILE A 64 13.74 -6.61 33.30
N ASP A 65 13.47 -7.66 34.04
CA ASP A 65 14.31 -8.80 34.22
C ASP A 65 14.41 -9.59 32.91
N SER A 66 15.57 -9.50 32.26
CA SER A 66 15.94 -10.33 31.11
C SER A 66 16.17 -11.81 31.50
N ARG A 67 15.49 -12.30 32.55
CA ARG A 67 15.33 -13.75 32.82
C ARG A 67 14.63 -14.47 31.66
N PHE A 68 13.96 -13.75 30.75
CA PHE A 68 13.51 -14.29 29.47
C PHE A 68 14.71 -14.53 28.55
N GLY A 69 15.24 -15.75 28.54
CA GLY A 69 16.35 -16.16 27.66
C GLY A 69 17.54 -16.83 28.35
N ARG A 70 17.56 -16.92 29.69
CA ARG A 70 18.67 -17.55 30.42
C ARG A 70 18.69 -19.09 30.34
N ASN A 71 17.55 -19.70 30.00
CA ASN A 71 17.43 -21.14 29.80
C ASN A 71 17.44 -21.44 28.29
N PRO A 72 18.52 -22.03 27.74
CA PRO A 72 18.62 -22.34 26.31
C PRO A 72 17.50 -23.28 25.84
N ARG A 73 16.92 -24.08 26.76
CA ARG A 73 15.78 -24.95 26.50
C ARG A 73 14.48 -24.17 26.21
N ILE A 74 14.23 -23.07 26.93
CA ILE A 74 13.03 -22.25 26.72
C ILE A 74 13.17 -21.45 25.42
N LEU A 75 14.36 -20.90 25.16
CA LEU A 75 14.66 -20.21 23.91
C LEU A 75 14.54 -21.16 22.71
N GLY A 76 15.12 -22.36 22.80
CA GLY A 76 15.01 -23.39 21.77
C GLY A 76 13.58 -23.85 21.55
N GLY A 77 12.81 -24.06 22.62
CA GLY A 77 11.38 -24.42 22.53
C GLY A 77 10.54 -23.32 21.87
N PHE A 78 10.81 -22.05 22.18
CA PHE A 78 10.12 -20.92 21.56
C PHE A 78 10.46 -20.77 20.07
N LEU A 79 11.74 -20.89 19.70
CA LEU A 79 12.16 -20.86 18.30
C LEU A 79 11.54 -22.01 17.50
N LEU A 80 11.51 -23.23 18.06
CA LEU A 80 10.88 -24.38 17.43
C LEU A 80 9.37 -24.17 17.27
N ALA A 81 8.70 -23.61 18.27
CA ALA A 81 7.28 -23.28 18.19
C ALA A 81 6.97 -22.27 17.06
N LEU A 82 7.82 -21.24 16.89
CA LEU A 82 7.68 -20.30 15.78
C LEU A 82 7.87 -20.96 14.41
N ILE A 83 8.86 -21.86 14.28
CA ILE A 83 9.10 -22.61 13.03
C ILE A 83 7.91 -23.51 12.70
N VAL A 84 7.41 -24.28 13.68
CA VAL A 84 6.27 -25.18 13.49
C VAL A 84 5.00 -24.40 13.15
N LEU A 85 4.75 -23.29 13.83
CA LEU A 85 3.62 -22.41 13.55
C LEU A 85 3.72 -21.84 12.13
N GLY A 86 4.89 -21.34 11.73
CA GLY A 86 5.13 -20.84 10.38
C GLY A 86 4.90 -21.92 9.31
N ALA A 87 5.43 -23.12 9.53
CA ALA A 87 5.24 -24.26 8.62
C ALA A 87 3.76 -24.66 8.49
N LEU A 88 2.99 -24.62 9.59
CA LEU A 88 1.56 -24.92 9.56
C LEU A 88 0.77 -23.87 8.78
N LEU A 89 1.09 -22.58 8.96
CA LEU A 89 0.46 -21.50 8.23
C LEU A 89 0.74 -21.58 6.72
N VAL A 90 2.00 -21.80 6.33
CA VAL A 90 2.39 -21.98 4.93
C VAL A 90 1.76 -23.24 4.33
N GLY A 91 1.76 -24.35 5.06
CA GLY A 91 1.16 -25.62 4.62
C GLY A 91 -0.37 -25.55 4.45
N ARG A 92 -1.04 -24.64 5.16
CA ARG A 92 -2.48 -24.36 4.98
C ARG A 92 -2.74 -23.40 3.83
N ALA A 93 -1.91 -22.37 3.66
CA ALA A 93 -2.08 -21.34 2.64
C ALA A 93 -1.81 -21.86 1.21
N ASN A 94 -0.88 -22.80 1.04
CA ASN A 94 -0.41 -23.23 -0.29
C ASN A 94 -1.16 -24.42 -0.91
N ARG A 95 -2.44 -24.64 -0.59
CA ARG A 95 -3.25 -25.66 -1.30
C ARG A 95 -3.76 -25.14 -2.66
N ILE A 96 -2.89 -24.52 -3.46
CA ILE A 96 -3.16 -24.38 -4.89
C ILE A 96 -2.89 -25.76 -5.48
N THR A 97 -3.96 -26.42 -5.91
CA THR A 97 -3.82 -27.71 -6.58
C THR A 97 -2.93 -27.54 -7.82
N PRO A 98 -2.15 -28.57 -8.23
CA PRO A 98 -1.37 -28.48 -9.45
C PRO A 98 -2.24 -28.11 -10.67
N ALA A 99 -3.53 -28.47 -10.66
CA ALA A 99 -4.50 -28.09 -11.66
C ALA A 99 -4.78 -26.58 -11.70
N GLU A 100 -4.97 -25.93 -10.54
CA GLU A 100 -5.19 -24.47 -10.47
C GLU A 100 -3.96 -23.68 -10.93
N ARG A 101 -2.75 -24.08 -10.53
CA ARG A 101 -1.51 -23.46 -11.04
C ARG A 101 -1.41 -23.55 -12.56
N GLN A 102 -1.81 -24.69 -13.14
CA GLN A 102 -1.83 -24.87 -14.58
C GLN A 102 -2.90 -24.00 -15.26
N ARG A 103 -4.07 -23.79 -14.64
CA ARG A 103 -5.11 -22.90 -15.18
C ARG A 103 -4.63 -21.45 -15.27
N PHE A 104 -4.14 -20.89 -14.16
CA PHE A 104 -3.56 -19.53 -14.15
C PHE A 104 -2.45 -19.38 -15.19
N SER A 105 -1.58 -20.38 -15.31
CA SER A 105 -0.50 -20.35 -16.31
C SER A 105 -1.01 -20.38 -17.76
N ARG A 106 -2.15 -21.03 -18.05
CA ARG A 106 -2.72 -21.07 -19.41
C ARG A 106 -3.39 -19.74 -19.77
N GLU A 107 -4.16 -19.17 -18.85
CA GLU A 107 -4.82 -17.88 -19.05
C GLU A 107 -3.79 -16.76 -19.26
N ASP A 108 -2.75 -16.70 -18.43
CA ASP A 108 -1.68 -15.70 -18.56
C ASP A 108 -0.90 -15.84 -19.88
N LYS A 109 -0.64 -17.09 -20.31
CA LYS A 109 0.00 -17.35 -21.59
C LYS A 109 -0.86 -16.86 -22.75
N THR A 110 -2.16 -17.15 -22.71
CA THR A 110 -3.13 -16.73 -23.74
C THR A 110 -3.21 -15.21 -23.82
N ARG A 111 -3.30 -14.52 -22.67
CA ARG A 111 -3.32 -13.05 -22.62
C ARG A 111 -2.07 -12.43 -23.26
N ARG A 112 -0.88 -12.98 -22.98
CA ARG A 112 0.36 -12.49 -23.61
C ARG A 112 0.38 -12.70 -25.12
N GLU A 113 -0.11 -13.84 -25.59
CA GLU A 113 -0.22 -14.13 -27.02
C GLU A 113 -1.22 -13.17 -27.71
N LEU A 114 -2.37 -12.91 -27.08
CA LEU A 114 -3.36 -11.93 -27.55
C LEU A 114 -2.77 -10.52 -27.65
N GLN A 115 -2.03 -10.07 -26.64
CA GLN A 115 -1.37 -8.76 -26.65
C GLN A 115 -0.31 -8.63 -27.74
N ALA A 116 0.45 -9.71 -27.99
CA ALA A 116 1.42 -9.75 -29.08
C ALA A 116 0.73 -9.66 -30.45
N MET A 117 -0.39 -10.38 -30.63
CA MET A 117 -1.19 -10.31 -31.86
C MET A 117 -1.86 -8.94 -32.05
N GLN A 118 -2.35 -8.32 -30.98
CA GLN A 118 -2.89 -6.96 -31.04
C GLN A 118 -1.83 -5.95 -31.47
N SER A 119 -0.61 -6.07 -30.92
CA SER A 119 0.51 -5.22 -31.31
C SER A 119 0.89 -5.43 -32.79
N ALA A 120 0.86 -6.68 -33.26
CA ALA A 120 1.09 -7.01 -34.66
C ALA A 120 0.00 -6.44 -35.60
N LEU A 121 -1.26 -6.40 -35.16
CA LEU A 121 -2.36 -5.79 -35.92
C LEU A 121 -2.19 -4.27 -36.04
N GLU A 122 -1.75 -3.59 -34.98
CA GLU A 122 -1.45 -2.14 -35.06
C GLU A 122 -0.27 -1.87 -36.00
N LEU A 123 0.74 -2.73 -36.01
CA LEU A 123 1.86 -2.62 -36.94
C LEU A 123 1.41 -2.85 -38.39
N PHE A 124 0.59 -3.87 -38.64
CA PHE A 124 -0.03 -4.11 -39.95
C PHE A 124 -0.80 -2.87 -40.44
N ARG A 125 -1.58 -2.23 -39.55
CA ARG A 125 -2.29 -0.98 -39.86
C ARG A 125 -1.34 0.17 -40.15
N THR A 126 -0.24 0.27 -39.42
CA THR A 126 0.76 1.32 -39.63
C THR A 126 1.39 1.21 -41.01
N ASP A 127 1.64 0.00 -41.48
CA ASP A 127 2.31 -0.26 -42.77
C ASP A 127 1.33 -0.22 -43.97
N THR A 128 0.14 -0.81 -43.82
CA THR A 128 -0.85 -0.95 -44.91
C THR A 128 -1.96 0.10 -44.88
N GLY A 129 -2.05 0.88 -43.80
CA GLY A 129 -3.09 1.89 -43.57
C GLY A 129 -4.44 1.34 -43.08
N ARG A 130 -4.63 0.02 -43.02
CA ARG A 130 -5.89 -0.61 -42.60
C ARG A 130 -5.68 -1.86 -41.75
N TYR A 131 -6.71 -2.31 -41.06
CA TYR A 131 -6.71 -3.64 -40.45
C TYR A 131 -7.07 -4.73 -41.48
N PRO A 132 -6.69 -6.00 -41.21
CA PRO A 132 -7.15 -7.13 -42.02
C PRO A 132 -8.67 -7.25 -42.01
N ASP A 133 -9.27 -7.62 -43.14
CA ASP A 133 -10.70 -7.86 -43.23
C ASP A 133 -11.09 -9.21 -42.58
N ALA A 134 -12.39 -9.46 -42.36
CA ALA A 134 -12.89 -10.73 -41.82
C ALA A 134 -12.53 -11.93 -42.71
N SER A 135 -12.41 -11.72 -44.02
CA SER A 135 -11.99 -12.73 -45.00
C SER A 135 -10.50 -13.11 -44.89
N GLU A 136 -9.65 -12.12 -44.64
CA GLU A 136 -8.19 -12.30 -44.47
C GLU A 136 -7.85 -12.81 -43.07
N GLY A 137 -8.53 -12.25 -42.06
CA GLY A 137 -8.40 -12.58 -40.64
C GLY A 137 -6.97 -12.47 -40.11
N LEU A 138 -6.67 -13.27 -39.09
CA LEU A 138 -5.32 -13.32 -38.47
C LEU A 138 -4.26 -13.94 -39.38
N ARG A 139 -4.65 -14.55 -40.51
CA ARG A 139 -3.70 -15.13 -41.46
C ARG A 139 -2.90 -14.04 -42.20
N ALA A 140 -3.46 -12.85 -42.36
CA ALA A 140 -2.78 -11.69 -42.94
C ALA A 140 -1.52 -11.25 -42.17
N LEU A 141 -1.44 -11.61 -40.88
CA LEU A 141 -0.27 -11.33 -40.04
C LEU A 141 0.93 -12.23 -40.36
N VAL A 142 0.67 -13.39 -40.99
CA VAL A 142 1.70 -14.38 -41.32
C VAL A 142 1.93 -14.38 -42.82
N LEU A 143 0.88 -14.52 -43.63
CA LEU A 143 0.98 -14.59 -45.08
C LEU A 143 0.49 -13.28 -45.70
N ASN A 144 1.21 -12.76 -46.69
CA ASN A 144 0.81 -11.56 -47.41
C ASN A 144 -0.57 -11.78 -48.09
N PRO A 145 -1.60 -10.99 -47.75
CA PRO A 145 -2.92 -11.08 -48.37
C PRO A 145 -2.99 -10.44 -49.79
N GLY A 146 -1.87 -9.95 -50.33
CA GLY A 146 -1.81 -9.22 -51.60
C GLY A 146 -2.03 -7.72 -51.44
N VAL A 147 -1.66 -7.15 -50.29
CA VAL A 147 -1.85 -5.74 -49.96
C VAL A 147 -0.54 -4.97 -50.11
N ASP A 148 -0.62 -3.82 -50.77
CA ASP A 148 0.51 -2.92 -50.93
C ASP A 148 0.96 -2.37 -49.57
N GLY A 149 2.28 -2.35 -49.33
CA GLY A 149 2.86 -1.90 -48.08
C GLY A 149 3.04 -3.00 -47.02
N TRP A 150 2.64 -4.25 -47.28
CA TRP A 150 2.91 -5.36 -46.36
C TRP A 150 4.41 -5.60 -46.20
N ASN A 151 4.94 -5.44 -44.98
CA ASN A 151 6.37 -5.38 -44.71
C ASN A 151 6.96 -6.69 -44.14
N GLY A 152 6.21 -7.79 -44.18
CA GLY A 152 6.68 -9.09 -43.72
C GLY A 152 5.76 -9.74 -42.67
N HIS A 153 6.26 -10.83 -42.10
CA HIS A 153 5.53 -11.60 -41.10
C HIS A 153 5.53 -10.82 -39.79
N TYR A 154 4.37 -10.25 -39.42
CA TYR A 154 4.19 -9.54 -38.15
C TYR A 154 4.13 -10.51 -36.96
N VAL A 155 3.77 -11.77 -37.22
CA VAL A 155 3.79 -12.87 -36.25
C VAL A 155 4.44 -14.09 -36.90
N ASN A 156 5.31 -14.79 -36.17
CA ASN A 156 5.99 -15.98 -36.69
C ASN A 156 5.01 -17.11 -37.05
N LEU A 157 4.03 -17.35 -36.19
CA LEU A 157 2.99 -18.35 -36.39
C LEU A 157 1.79 -18.03 -35.49
N VAL A 158 0.59 -18.06 -36.05
CA VAL A 158 -0.64 -18.06 -35.26
C VAL A 158 -0.87 -19.48 -34.74
N LYS A 159 -0.51 -19.71 -33.48
CA LYS A 159 -0.79 -20.97 -32.79
C LYS A 159 -2.21 -20.91 -32.22
N PRO A 160 -2.91 -22.06 -32.08
CA PRO A 160 -4.14 -22.10 -31.31
C PRO A 160 -3.85 -21.86 -29.82
N ASP A 161 -4.87 -21.48 -29.07
CA ASP A 161 -4.79 -21.25 -27.63
C ASP A 161 -4.42 -22.55 -26.86
N PRO A 162 -4.15 -22.47 -25.53
CA PRO A 162 -3.84 -23.65 -24.72
C PRO A 162 -4.94 -24.72 -24.65
N TRP A 163 -6.16 -24.41 -25.09
CA TRP A 163 -7.30 -25.32 -25.20
C TRP A 163 -7.49 -25.85 -26.62
N ARG A 164 -6.57 -25.53 -27.55
CA ARG A 164 -6.55 -25.92 -28.97
C ARG A 164 -7.65 -25.27 -29.81
N THR A 165 -8.18 -24.15 -29.35
CA THR A 165 -9.18 -23.36 -30.06
C THR A 165 -8.48 -22.24 -30.83
N PRO A 166 -8.89 -21.97 -32.09
CA PRO A 166 -8.40 -20.80 -32.82
C PRO A 166 -8.93 -19.51 -32.18
N TYR A 167 -8.11 -18.46 -32.21
CA TYR A 167 -8.51 -17.12 -31.77
C TYR A 167 -9.64 -16.56 -32.64
N LEU A 168 -10.62 -15.91 -32.01
CA LEU A 168 -11.72 -15.24 -32.70
C LEU A 168 -11.32 -13.79 -33.01
N TYR A 169 -11.40 -13.44 -34.30
CA TYR A 169 -11.15 -12.10 -34.81
C TYR A 169 -12.47 -11.45 -35.23
N THR A 170 -12.77 -10.26 -34.74
CA THR A 170 -14.01 -9.52 -35.00
C THR A 170 -13.70 -8.10 -35.48
N THR A 171 -14.15 -7.76 -36.69
CA THR A 171 -13.92 -6.45 -37.30
C THR A 171 -15.00 -5.41 -36.97
N SER A 172 -16.02 -5.77 -36.18
CA SER A 172 -17.15 -4.87 -35.83
C SER A 172 -16.75 -3.67 -34.97
N THR A 173 -15.54 -3.69 -34.40
CA THR A 173 -15.04 -2.68 -33.47
C THR A 173 -13.71 -2.15 -33.98
N THR A 174 -13.42 -0.87 -33.70
CA THR A 174 -12.13 -0.25 -33.96
C THR A 174 -11.51 0.17 -32.63
N PRO A 175 -10.38 -0.41 -32.19
CA PRO A 175 -9.59 -1.47 -32.83
C PRO A 175 -10.34 -2.82 -32.93
N PRO A 176 -9.94 -3.72 -33.86
CA PRO A 176 -10.60 -5.00 -34.04
C PRO A 176 -10.56 -5.84 -32.76
N GLY A 177 -11.67 -6.52 -32.47
CA GLY A 177 -11.80 -7.38 -31.31
C GLY A 177 -11.05 -8.69 -31.53
N LEU A 178 -10.17 -9.02 -30.60
CA LEU A 178 -9.47 -10.30 -30.54
C LEU A 178 -9.81 -11.01 -29.23
N ARG A 179 -10.21 -12.28 -29.29
CA ARG A 179 -10.61 -13.06 -28.11
C ARG A 179 -10.22 -14.53 -28.23
N SER A 180 -10.04 -15.20 -27.10
CA SER A 180 -10.00 -16.67 -26.99
C SER A 180 -11.22 -17.15 -26.22
N CYS A 181 -11.83 -18.26 -26.68
CA CYS A 181 -12.99 -18.90 -26.05
C CYS A 181 -12.69 -19.54 -24.68
N GLY A 182 -11.45 -19.45 -24.19
CA GLY A 182 -11.09 -19.92 -22.86
C GLY A 182 -11.33 -21.43 -22.64
N PRO A 183 -11.53 -21.84 -21.38
CA PRO A 183 -11.70 -23.24 -21.01
C PRO A 183 -12.99 -23.89 -21.50
N ASP A 184 -14.09 -23.14 -21.67
CA ASP A 184 -15.41 -23.70 -21.99
C ASP A 184 -15.62 -23.96 -23.49
N LEU A 185 -14.70 -23.46 -24.33
CA LEU A 185 -14.68 -23.58 -25.79
C LEU A 185 -15.85 -22.86 -26.49
N LYS A 186 -16.59 -22.02 -25.79
CA LYS A 186 -17.72 -21.27 -26.34
C LYS A 186 -17.30 -19.82 -26.51
N PRO A 187 -17.60 -19.20 -27.67
CA PRO A 187 -17.32 -17.79 -27.84
C PRO A 187 -18.42 -16.94 -27.16
N PHE A 188 -18.05 -15.72 -26.75
CA PHE A 188 -18.96 -14.70 -26.18
C PHE A 188 -19.52 -15.05 -24.79
N THR A 189 -18.75 -15.78 -24.01
CA THR A 189 -19.04 -16.13 -22.60
C THR A 189 -18.16 -15.31 -21.65
N ASP A 190 -18.50 -15.32 -20.35
CA ASP A 190 -17.79 -14.53 -19.32
C ASP A 190 -16.34 -15.00 -19.10
N ASP A 191 -15.98 -16.20 -19.56
CA ASP A 191 -14.63 -16.77 -19.50
C ASP A 191 -13.77 -16.49 -20.75
N ASP A 192 -14.31 -15.75 -21.73
CA ASP A 192 -13.56 -15.26 -22.87
C ASP A 192 -12.35 -14.43 -22.40
N ILE A 193 -11.16 -14.78 -22.89
CA ILE A 193 -9.94 -14.05 -22.57
C ILE A 193 -9.74 -12.96 -23.62
N LEU A 194 -9.64 -11.73 -23.14
CA LEU A 194 -9.36 -10.53 -23.92
C LEU A 194 -7.90 -10.06 -23.70
N PRO A 195 -7.30 -9.36 -24.68
CA PRO A 195 -5.94 -8.81 -24.59
C PRO A 195 -5.77 -7.78 -23.46
#